data_AF-A0A958QGK3-F1
#
_entry.id   AF-A0A958QGK3-F1
#
_cell.length_a   1.000
_cell.length_b   1.000
_cell.length_c   1.000
_cell.angle_alpha   90.00
_cell.angle_beta   90.00
_cell.angle_gamma   90.00
#
_symmetry.space_group_name_H-M   'P 1'
#
loop_
_entity.id
_entity.type
_entity.pdbx_description
1 polymer ?
#
loop_
_entity_poly.entity_id
_entity_poly.type
_entity_poly.pdbx_seq_one_letter_code
_entity_poly.pdbx_strand_id
1 'polypeptide(L)'
;MLAKRFQFISLIAWLLLTALPALSQSEETCAGVLKDIRLKQTVATAGVWANSTNSYGSLRFESAEMFKTAGSSLSDDAPENLCPGRCTASPRPRIVFRSVPSKFLDRYRGKANCEEHFAVTTKNPIEYRKTNFASIEAINTWFSDFSQGKGKDGENLYQRCDGLCSPQYTTIIEEKERGSYDVHAQVVCGPARDKNDNNYNLELFLRWTCEKPRVVRGPDTNL
;
A
#
# COMPACT_ATOMS: atom_id res chain seq x y z
N MET A 1 -56.71 19.59 -62.83
CA MET A 1 -55.45 19.97 -62.14
C MET A 1 -55.42 19.30 -60.78
N LEU A 2 -54.94 18.06 -60.70
CA LEU A 2 -54.78 17.34 -59.44
C LEU A 2 -53.68 16.30 -59.64
N ALA A 3 -52.50 16.52 -59.06
CA ALA A 3 -51.58 15.45 -58.69
C ALA A 3 -50.34 16.02 -57.97
N LYS A 4 -49.75 15.17 -57.13
CA LYS A 4 -48.44 15.26 -56.46
C LYS A 4 -48.43 15.94 -55.09
N ARG A 5 -48.70 15.16 -54.04
CA ARG A 5 -47.96 15.20 -52.75
C ARG A 5 -48.16 13.88 -51.98
N PHE A 6 -47.37 12.84 -52.25
CA PHE A 6 -47.32 11.62 -51.41
C PHE A 6 -46.02 10.83 -51.63
N GLN A 7 -44.86 11.40 -51.28
CA GLN A 7 -43.58 10.67 -51.21
C GLN A 7 -42.65 11.36 -50.21
N PHE A 8 -42.93 11.31 -48.91
CA PHE A 8 -41.99 11.85 -47.90
C PHE A 8 -42.06 11.18 -46.52
N ILE A 9 -42.58 9.95 -46.40
CA ILE A 9 -42.74 9.29 -45.08
C ILE A 9 -41.85 8.03 -44.91
N SER A 10 -41.26 7.47 -45.97
CA SER A 10 -40.53 6.19 -45.86
C SER A 10 -39.03 6.27 -45.51
N LEU A 11 -38.44 7.45 -45.27
CA LEU A 11 -36.99 7.56 -45.00
C LEU A 11 -36.60 7.62 -43.51
N ILE A 12 -37.55 7.84 -42.60
CA ILE A 12 -37.25 7.99 -41.16
C ILE A 12 -37.24 6.64 -40.42
N ALA A 13 -37.93 5.62 -40.95
CA ALA A 13 -38.01 4.30 -40.30
C ALA A 13 -36.71 3.47 -40.43
N TRP A 14 -35.80 3.81 -41.35
CA TRP A 14 -34.54 3.08 -41.54
C TRP A 14 -33.36 3.63 -40.70
N LEU A 15 -33.52 4.81 -40.08
CA LEU A 15 -32.50 5.42 -39.24
C LEU A 15 -32.61 5.06 -37.74
N LEU A 16 -33.66 4.33 -37.35
CA LEU A 16 -33.91 3.93 -35.96
C LEU A 16 -33.49 2.48 -35.63
N LEU A 17 -32.95 1.71 -36.59
CA LEU A 17 -32.60 0.30 -36.39
C LEU A 17 -31.11 0.01 -36.13
N THR A 18 -30.23 1.01 -36.10
CA THR A 18 -28.77 0.81 -35.95
C THR A 18 -28.17 1.31 -34.64
N ALA A 19 -28.96 1.87 -33.73
CA ALA A 19 -28.50 2.27 -32.40
C ALA A 19 -28.64 1.13 -31.38
N LEU A 20 -28.06 -0.04 -31.67
CA LEU A 20 -27.73 -0.97 -30.59
C LEU A 20 -26.57 -0.34 -29.83
N PRO A 21 -26.72 0.05 -28.54
CA PRO A 21 -25.57 0.42 -27.75
C PRO A 21 -24.67 -0.81 -27.73
N ALA A 22 -23.48 -0.69 -28.32
CA ALA A 22 -22.41 -1.63 -28.05
C ALA A 22 -22.22 -1.61 -26.54
N LEU A 23 -22.78 -2.61 -25.86
CA LEU A 23 -22.44 -2.93 -24.49
C LEU A 23 -20.96 -3.29 -24.54
N SER A 24 -20.12 -2.27 -24.44
CA SER A 24 -18.72 -2.41 -24.15
C SER A 24 -18.68 -3.02 -22.76
N GLN A 25 -18.71 -4.35 -22.71
CA GLN A 25 -18.29 -5.06 -21.52
C GLN A 25 -16.85 -4.64 -21.33
N SER A 26 -16.62 -3.66 -20.46
CA SER A 26 -15.29 -3.41 -19.96
C SER A 26 -14.83 -4.75 -19.41
N GLU A 27 -13.88 -5.40 -20.06
CA GLU A 27 -13.19 -6.52 -19.45
C GLU A 27 -12.66 -5.99 -18.12
N GLU A 28 -13.27 -6.40 -17.01
CA GLU A 28 -12.75 -6.09 -15.69
C GLU A 28 -11.38 -6.73 -15.61
N THR A 29 -10.34 -5.91 -15.77
CA THR A 29 -8.97 -6.36 -15.67
C THR A 29 -8.69 -6.59 -14.19
N CYS A 30 -8.58 -7.86 -13.80
CA CYS A 30 -8.19 -8.21 -12.42
C CYS A 30 -6.83 -7.61 -12.03
N ALA A 31 -5.93 -7.45 -13.02
CA ALA A 31 -4.58 -6.97 -12.81
C ALA A 31 -4.55 -5.57 -12.18
N GLY A 32 -3.88 -5.46 -11.03
CA GLY A 32 -3.66 -4.18 -10.34
C GLY A 32 -4.75 -3.82 -9.33
N VAL A 33 -5.81 -4.60 -9.18
CA VAL A 33 -6.78 -4.40 -8.10
C VAL A 33 -6.16 -4.88 -6.79
N LEU A 34 -5.90 -3.93 -5.89
CA LEU A 34 -5.39 -4.18 -4.54
C LEU A 34 -6.53 -4.01 -3.53
N LYS A 35 -6.59 -4.91 -2.54
CA LYS A 35 -7.59 -4.88 -1.48
C LYS A 35 -6.91 -4.93 -0.13
N ASP A 36 -7.11 -3.88 0.66
CA ASP A 36 -6.52 -3.74 1.99
C ASP A 36 -7.58 -4.03 3.05
N ILE A 37 -7.22 -4.90 3.99
CA ILE A 37 -7.98 -5.12 5.22
C ILE A 37 -7.14 -4.59 6.37
N ARG A 38 -7.64 -3.58 7.06
CA ARG A 38 -6.96 -2.99 8.20
C ARG A 38 -7.03 -3.95 9.38
N LEU A 39 -5.87 -4.34 9.90
CA LEU A 39 -5.75 -5.17 11.10
C LEU A 39 -5.70 -4.32 12.37
N LYS A 40 -4.87 -3.27 12.37
CA LYS A 40 -4.65 -2.43 13.54
C LYS A 40 -4.37 -1.00 13.11
N GLN A 41 -4.81 -0.05 13.93
CA GLN A 41 -4.44 1.35 13.84
C GLN A 41 -4.24 1.87 15.26
N THR A 42 -3.19 2.65 15.48
CA THR A 42 -2.93 3.29 16.78
C THR A 42 -2.15 4.58 16.61
N VAL A 43 -2.04 5.34 17.70
CA VAL A 43 -1.13 6.46 17.82
C VAL A 43 -0.07 6.09 18.84
N ALA A 44 1.21 6.29 18.51
CA ALA A 44 2.33 5.92 19.37
C ALA A 44 3.35 7.04 19.50
N THR A 45 3.98 7.15 20.67
CA THR A 45 4.93 8.23 20.95
C THR A 45 6.38 7.86 20.62
N ALA A 46 7.09 8.76 19.93
CA ALA A 46 8.54 8.73 19.76
C ALA A 46 9.29 9.34 20.96
N GLY A 47 8.66 9.44 22.13
CA GLY A 47 9.27 9.90 23.38
C GLY A 47 10.50 9.08 23.74
N VAL A 48 11.63 9.73 24.05
CA VAL A 48 12.89 9.03 24.37
C VAL A 48 12.71 8.06 25.53
N TRP A 49 12.14 8.53 26.63
CA TRP A 49 11.93 7.71 27.83
C TRP A 49 10.98 6.53 27.57
N ALA A 50 9.86 6.78 26.88
CA ALA A 50 8.89 5.75 26.54
C ALA A 50 9.51 4.66 25.64
N ASN A 51 10.32 5.04 24.64
CA ASN A 51 10.99 4.09 23.76
C ASN A 51 12.17 3.37 24.43
N SER A 52 12.89 4.03 25.36
CA SER A 52 13.99 3.39 26.08
C SER A 52 13.51 2.31 27.04
N THR A 53 12.35 2.51 27.67
CA THR A 53 11.74 1.53 28.58
C THR A 53 10.81 0.55 27.86
N ASN A 54 10.63 0.69 26.54
CA ASN A 54 9.68 -0.10 25.74
C ASN A 54 8.26 -0.08 26.35
N SER A 55 7.83 1.09 26.83
CA SER A 55 6.54 1.26 27.49
C SER A 55 5.38 1.06 26.50
N TYR A 56 4.24 0.59 26.99
CA TYR A 56 2.97 0.57 26.24
C TYR A 56 2.68 1.95 25.64
N GLY A 57 2.22 2.00 24.37
CA GLY A 57 2.01 3.25 23.63
C GLY A 57 3.29 3.93 23.10
N SER A 58 4.48 3.42 23.39
CA SER A 58 5.70 3.87 22.70
C SER A 58 5.75 3.37 21.26
N LEU A 59 6.38 4.15 20.37
CA LEU A 59 6.54 3.80 18.96
C LEU A 59 7.22 2.44 18.79
N ARG A 60 8.25 2.15 19.60
CA ARG A 60 8.94 0.86 19.62
C ARG A 60 8.02 -0.29 20.02
N PHE A 61 7.27 -0.12 21.10
CA PHE A 61 6.35 -1.16 21.59
C PHE A 61 5.22 -1.43 20.59
N GLU A 62 4.52 -0.39 20.14
CA GLU A 62 3.37 -0.55 19.24
C GLU A 62 3.76 -1.10 17.88
N SER A 63 4.93 -0.70 17.35
CA SER A 63 5.45 -1.28 16.09
C SER A 63 5.74 -2.77 16.26
N ALA A 64 6.41 -3.17 17.34
CA ALA A 64 6.72 -4.57 17.62
C ALA A 64 5.43 -5.41 17.76
N GLU A 65 4.43 -4.92 18.49
CA GLU A 65 3.14 -5.59 18.63
C GLU A 65 2.37 -5.66 17.30
N MET A 66 2.45 -4.63 16.45
CA MET A 66 1.88 -4.66 15.11
C MET A 66 2.55 -5.71 14.22
N PHE A 67 3.88 -5.79 14.22
CA PHE A 67 4.58 -6.83 13.47
C PHE A 67 4.22 -8.24 13.96
N LYS A 68 4.20 -8.46 15.29
CA LYS A 68 3.73 -9.72 15.88
C LYS A 68 2.29 -10.06 15.45
N THR A 69 1.39 -9.09 15.51
CA THR A 69 0.00 -9.23 15.06
C THR A 69 -0.05 -9.65 13.60
N ALA A 70 0.75 -9.01 12.74
CA ALA A 70 0.83 -9.32 11.32
C ALA A 70 1.24 -10.77 11.07
N GLY A 71 2.32 -11.23 11.72
CA GLY A 71 2.79 -12.61 11.60
C GLY A 71 1.74 -13.64 12.01
N SER A 72 0.98 -13.38 13.07
CA SER A 72 -0.12 -14.26 13.52
C SER A 72 -1.40 -14.16 12.68
N SER A 73 -1.54 -13.11 11.85
CA SER A 73 -2.74 -12.86 11.03
C SER A 73 -2.55 -13.31 9.58
N LEU A 74 -1.38 -13.80 9.20
CA LEU A 74 -1.16 -14.40 7.89
C LEU A 74 -1.99 -15.67 7.77
N SER A 75 -3.02 -15.61 6.94
CA SER A 75 -3.88 -16.72 6.57
C SER A 75 -3.69 -17.04 5.09
N ASP A 76 -3.78 -18.33 4.76
CA ASP A 76 -3.85 -18.81 3.37
C ASP A 76 -5.26 -18.56 2.77
N ASP A 77 -6.26 -18.24 3.61
CA ASP A 77 -7.63 -17.99 3.19
C ASP A 77 -7.91 -16.49 3.06
N ALA A 78 -8.12 -16.04 1.82
CA ALA A 78 -8.61 -14.69 1.55
C ALA A 78 -10.10 -14.59 1.94
N PRO A 79 -10.56 -13.45 2.52
CA PRO A 79 -11.97 -13.25 2.81
C PRO A 79 -12.87 -13.37 1.57
N GLU A 80 -14.09 -13.85 1.77
CA GLU A 80 -15.08 -13.99 0.70
C GLU A 80 -15.38 -12.64 0.03
N ASN A 81 -15.62 -12.67 -1.28
CA ASN A 81 -16.00 -11.50 -2.09
C ASN A 81 -14.99 -10.33 -2.03
N LEU A 82 -13.72 -10.60 -1.70
CA LEU A 82 -12.69 -9.56 -1.65
C LEU A 82 -12.42 -8.95 -3.03
N CYS A 83 -12.43 -9.79 -4.07
CA CYS A 83 -12.14 -9.41 -5.44
C CYS A 83 -13.42 -9.28 -6.29
N PRO A 84 -13.46 -8.32 -7.24
CA PRO A 84 -14.64 -8.11 -8.07
C PRO A 84 -14.84 -9.25 -9.08
N GLY A 85 -16.10 -9.52 -9.40
CA GLY A 85 -16.51 -10.32 -10.55
C GLY A 85 -15.84 -11.69 -10.62
N ARG A 86 -15.04 -11.90 -11.68
CA ARG A 86 -14.36 -13.17 -11.99
C ARG A 86 -12.95 -13.25 -11.44
N CYS A 87 -12.52 -12.32 -10.59
CA CYS A 87 -11.16 -12.28 -10.08
C CYS A 87 -11.02 -13.11 -8.80
N THR A 88 -9.84 -13.72 -8.62
CA THR A 88 -9.48 -14.45 -7.41
C THR A 88 -8.42 -13.68 -6.64
N ALA A 89 -8.52 -13.66 -5.32
CA ALA A 89 -7.47 -13.09 -4.48
C ALA A 89 -6.18 -13.91 -4.58
N SER A 90 -5.04 -13.24 -4.41
CA SER A 90 -3.74 -13.89 -4.26
C SER A 90 -3.78 -14.88 -3.10
N PRO A 91 -3.08 -16.03 -3.18
CA PRO A 91 -3.13 -17.05 -2.12
C PRO A 91 -2.69 -16.54 -0.74
N ARG A 92 -1.79 -15.57 -0.71
CA ARG A 92 -1.34 -14.92 0.52
C ARG A 92 -1.43 -13.41 0.41
N PRO A 93 -1.78 -12.71 1.51
CA PRO A 93 -1.67 -11.27 1.57
C PRO A 93 -0.21 -10.83 1.73
N ARG A 94 0.07 -9.59 1.31
CA ARG A 94 1.24 -8.84 1.76
C ARG A 94 0.88 -8.10 3.05
N ILE A 95 1.82 -8.01 3.99
CA ILE A 95 1.68 -7.13 5.15
C ILE A 95 2.06 -5.72 4.71
N VAL A 96 1.25 -4.73 5.07
CA VAL A 96 1.56 -3.32 4.83
C VAL A 96 1.54 -2.59 6.17
N PHE A 97 2.71 -2.13 6.60
CA PHE A 97 2.88 -1.30 7.79
C PHE A 97 3.15 0.14 7.38
N ARG A 98 2.44 1.11 7.98
CA ARG A 98 2.64 2.54 7.75
C ARG A 98 2.95 3.25 9.06
N SER A 99 3.87 4.20 8.99
CA SER A 99 4.23 5.07 10.10
C SER A 99 4.42 6.51 9.62
N VAL A 100 3.58 7.41 10.11
CA VAL A 100 3.55 8.83 9.71
C VAL A 100 3.49 9.70 10.95
N PRO A 101 4.31 10.76 11.08
CA PRO A 101 4.16 11.72 12.17
C PRO A 101 2.74 12.27 12.26
N SER A 102 2.18 12.39 13.45
CA SER A 102 0.79 12.86 13.65
C SER A 102 0.64 14.36 13.41
N LYS A 103 1.72 15.12 13.57
CA LYS A 103 1.74 16.57 13.39
C LYS A 103 3.05 17.08 12.80
N PHE A 104 2.93 18.10 11.96
CA PHE A 104 4.03 18.78 11.30
C PHE A 104 4.11 20.25 11.71
N LEU A 105 5.30 20.83 11.62
CA LEU A 105 5.52 22.25 11.85
C LEU A 105 5.14 23.06 10.60
N ASP A 106 4.43 24.16 10.80
CA ASP A 106 4.07 25.07 9.68
C ASP A 106 5.20 26.04 9.31
N ARG A 107 6.12 26.31 10.25
CA ARG A 107 7.24 27.25 10.10
C ARG A 107 8.49 26.71 10.78
N TYR A 108 9.57 26.56 10.01
CA TYR A 108 10.87 26.12 10.49
C TYR A 108 11.96 26.42 9.44
N ARG A 109 13.22 26.47 9.88
CA ARG A 109 14.37 26.64 8.97
C ARG A 109 14.49 25.43 8.06
N GLY A 110 14.59 25.65 6.74
CA GLY A 110 14.69 24.56 5.76
C GLY A 110 13.34 23.99 5.30
N LYS A 111 12.23 24.69 5.56
CA LYS A 111 10.89 24.29 5.08
C LYS A 111 10.85 24.03 3.57
N ALA A 112 11.40 24.95 2.77
CA ALA A 112 11.45 24.81 1.31
C ALA A 112 12.16 23.52 0.86
N ASN A 113 13.27 23.15 1.51
CA ASN A 113 13.99 21.90 1.23
C ASN A 113 13.10 20.68 1.48
N CYS A 114 12.39 20.65 2.61
CA CYS A 114 11.49 19.54 2.91
C CYS A 114 10.26 19.50 2.01
N GLU A 115 9.73 20.66 1.57
CA GLU A 115 8.63 20.70 0.60
C GLU A 115 9.08 20.17 -0.76
N GLU A 116 10.31 20.48 -1.20
CA GLU A 116 10.90 19.92 -2.41
C GLU A 116 11.08 18.40 -2.30
N HIS A 117 11.72 17.93 -1.22
CA HIS A 117 11.85 16.49 -0.96
C HIS A 117 10.49 15.80 -0.90
N PHE A 118 9.50 16.39 -0.26
CA PHE A 118 8.15 15.84 -0.18
C PHE A 118 7.51 15.73 -1.57
N ALA A 119 7.60 16.77 -2.39
CA ALA A 119 7.05 16.78 -3.74
C ALA A 119 7.72 15.71 -4.65
N VAL A 120 9.03 15.54 -4.54
CA VAL A 120 9.78 14.53 -5.32
C VAL A 120 9.46 13.13 -4.83
N THR A 121 9.58 12.89 -3.52
CA THR A 121 9.46 11.55 -2.93
C THR A 121 8.01 11.05 -2.83
N THR A 122 7.02 11.94 -2.86
CA THR A 122 5.61 11.52 -3.02
C THR A 122 5.36 10.86 -4.37
N LYS A 123 6.05 11.32 -5.43
CA LYS A 123 5.95 10.74 -6.78
C LYS A 123 6.87 9.54 -6.97
N ASN A 124 8.09 9.64 -6.43
CA ASN A 124 9.12 8.62 -6.52
C ASN A 124 9.70 8.35 -5.13
N PRO A 125 9.04 7.52 -4.31
CA PRO A 125 9.51 7.21 -2.96
C PRO A 125 10.94 6.70 -2.95
N ILE A 126 11.65 6.99 -1.87
CA ILE A 126 12.96 6.41 -1.60
C ILE A 126 12.74 4.92 -1.27
N GLU A 127 13.19 4.03 -2.15
CA GLU A 127 12.97 2.59 -2.00
C GLU A 127 14.17 1.88 -1.36
N TYR A 128 13.87 0.93 -0.46
CA TYR A 128 14.81 -0.03 0.11
C TYR A 128 14.24 -1.43 -0.04
N ARG A 129 15.03 -2.35 -0.60
CA ARG A 129 14.65 -3.74 -0.83
C ARG A 129 15.62 -4.67 -0.11
N LYS A 130 15.06 -5.60 0.64
CA LYS A 130 15.78 -6.64 1.37
C LYS A 130 15.04 -7.94 1.19
N THR A 131 15.79 -9.02 1.04
CA THR A 131 15.23 -10.34 0.79
C THR A 131 15.65 -11.32 1.86
N ASN A 132 14.89 -12.40 2.00
CA ASN A 132 15.22 -13.55 2.84
C ASN A 132 15.40 -13.24 4.33
N PHE A 133 14.55 -12.40 4.93
CA PHE A 133 14.46 -12.34 6.38
C PHE A 133 13.92 -13.66 6.93
N ALA A 134 14.56 -14.18 7.97
CA ALA A 134 14.18 -15.45 8.59
C ALA A 134 12.92 -15.35 9.47
N SER A 135 12.48 -14.13 9.83
CA SER A 135 11.28 -13.93 10.63
C SER A 135 10.77 -12.48 10.62
N ILE A 136 9.55 -12.28 11.09
CA ILE A 136 8.96 -10.96 11.29
C ILE A 136 9.69 -10.16 12.38
N GLU A 137 10.23 -10.82 13.41
CA GLU A 137 11.04 -10.18 14.46
C GLU A 137 12.36 -9.64 13.90
N ALA A 138 12.98 -10.35 12.95
CA ALA A 138 14.16 -9.86 12.24
C ALA A 138 13.82 -8.60 11.42
N ILE A 139 12.65 -8.57 10.78
CA ILE A 139 12.16 -7.39 10.06
C ILE A 139 11.91 -6.22 11.02
N ASN A 140 11.26 -6.45 12.16
CA ASN A 140 11.03 -5.41 13.17
C ASN A 140 12.36 -4.82 13.69
N THR A 141 13.35 -5.69 13.94
CA THR A 141 14.69 -5.25 14.38
C THR A 141 15.35 -4.38 13.32
N TRP A 142 15.38 -4.83 12.07
CA TRP A 142 15.89 -4.03 10.96
C TRP A 142 15.13 -2.71 10.79
N PHE A 143 13.80 -2.74 10.84
CA PHE A 143 12.98 -1.53 10.70
C PHE A 143 13.22 -0.53 11.83
N SER A 144 13.41 -1.02 13.06
CA SER A 144 13.76 -0.19 14.22
C SER A 144 15.08 0.55 14.00
N ASP A 145 16.11 -0.12 13.50
CA ASP A 145 17.40 0.53 13.20
C ASP A 145 17.28 1.49 12.00
N PHE A 146 16.66 1.02 10.92
CA PHE A 146 16.40 1.79 9.70
C PHE A 146 15.66 3.11 9.97
N SER A 147 14.57 3.06 10.74
CA SER A 147 13.76 4.24 11.08
C SER A 147 14.42 5.20 12.08
N GLN A 148 15.48 4.76 12.75
CA GLN A 148 16.28 5.60 13.66
C GLN A 148 17.55 6.15 13.01
N GLY A 149 17.75 5.91 11.71
CA GLY A 149 18.96 6.32 11.00
C GLY A 149 20.19 5.50 11.39
N LYS A 150 20.00 4.29 11.90
CA LYS A 150 21.07 3.36 12.27
C LYS A 150 21.27 2.31 11.19
N GLY A 151 22.51 1.81 11.13
CA GLY A 151 22.93 0.85 10.11
C GLY A 151 22.94 1.46 8.72
N LYS A 152 23.45 0.69 7.75
CA LYS A 152 23.73 1.19 6.39
C LYS A 152 22.52 1.83 5.71
N ASP A 153 21.35 1.19 5.80
CA ASP A 153 20.14 1.71 5.13
C ASP A 153 19.57 2.94 5.85
N GLY A 154 19.62 2.96 7.19
CA GLY A 154 19.16 4.10 7.98
C GLY A 154 20.06 5.32 7.78
N GLU A 155 21.38 5.15 7.83
CA GLU A 155 22.34 6.20 7.53
C GLU A 155 22.13 6.77 6.12
N ASN A 156 21.97 5.89 5.12
CA ASN A 156 21.66 6.31 3.76
C ASN A 156 20.32 7.06 3.66
N LEU A 157 19.29 6.60 4.37
CA LEU A 157 17.99 7.28 4.39
C LEU A 157 18.12 8.70 4.89
N TYR A 158 18.76 8.91 6.04
CA TYR A 158 18.88 10.23 6.64
C TYR A 158 19.87 11.15 5.90
N GLN A 159 20.74 10.60 5.05
CA GLN A 159 21.52 11.38 4.07
C GLN A 159 20.66 11.85 2.89
N ARG A 160 19.73 11.02 2.42
CA ARG A 160 18.84 11.35 1.28
C ARG A 160 17.62 12.18 1.70
N CYS A 161 17.25 12.09 2.97
CA CYS A 161 16.14 12.77 3.61
C CYS A 161 16.69 13.77 4.63
N ASP A 162 17.49 14.72 4.15
CA ASP A 162 18.35 15.53 5.00
C ASP A 162 17.61 16.67 5.72
N GLY A 163 18.36 17.40 6.56
CA GLY A 163 17.84 18.54 7.29
C GLY A 163 16.85 18.15 8.41
N LEU A 164 15.75 18.90 8.49
CA LEU A 164 14.71 18.69 9.51
C LEU A 164 13.53 17.85 8.98
N CYS A 165 13.62 17.35 7.75
CA CYS A 165 12.54 16.63 7.11
C CYS A 165 12.25 15.33 7.87
N SER A 166 10.97 14.96 7.99
CA SER A 166 10.57 13.79 8.75
C SER A 166 10.12 12.68 7.80
N PRO A 167 10.85 11.55 7.75
CA PRO A 167 10.47 10.41 6.94
C PRO A 167 9.07 9.87 7.30
N GLN A 168 8.33 9.46 6.28
CA GLN A 168 7.06 8.75 6.37
C GLN A 168 7.25 7.39 5.71
N TYR A 169 6.91 6.33 6.41
CA TYR A 169 7.27 4.97 6.01
C TYR A 169 6.05 4.19 5.52
N THR A 170 6.21 3.47 4.42
CA THR A 170 5.35 2.34 4.03
C THR A 170 6.23 1.12 3.84
N THR A 171 6.08 0.12 4.69
CA THR A 171 6.83 -1.14 4.64
C THR A 171 5.91 -2.24 4.17
N ILE A 172 6.21 -2.81 3.01
CA ILE A 172 5.48 -3.91 2.40
C ILE A 172 6.30 -5.18 2.63
N ILE A 173 5.70 -6.18 3.26
CA ILE A 173 6.35 -7.47 3.53
C ILE A 173 5.60 -8.56 2.76
N GLU A 174 6.34 -9.36 2.01
CA GLU A 174 5.83 -10.52 1.28
C GLU A 174 6.48 -11.78 1.85
N GLU A 175 5.68 -12.77 2.22
CA GLU A 175 6.19 -14.10 2.55
C GLU A 175 6.42 -14.89 1.25
N LYS A 176 7.67 -15.27 0.96
CA LYS A 176 8.04 -15.99 -0.28
C LYS A 176 7.84 -17.48 -0.15
N GLU A 177 8.34 -18.01 0.96
CA GLU A 177 8.21 -19.39 1.39
C GLU A 177 7.91 -19.36 2.88
N ARG A 178 7.37 -20.44 3.44
CA ARG A 178 6.95 -20.46 4.85
C ARG A 178 8.11 -20.07 5.76
N GLY A 179 8.01 -18.92 6.43
CA GLY A 179 9.04 -18.39 7.31
C GLY A 179 10.17 -17.59 6.64
N SER A 180 10.10 -17.31 5.33
CA SER A 180 11.05 -16.44 4.61
C SER A 180 10.34 -15.22 4.04
N TYR A 181 10.86 -14.03 4.33
CA TYR A 181 10.19 -12.77 4.04
C TYR A 181 11.06 -11.81 3.21
N ASP A 182 10.44 -11.21 2.20
CA ASP A 182 10.99 -10.08 1.47
C ASP A 182 10.35 -8.79 1.96
N VAL A 183 11.16 -7.73 2.07
CA VAL A 183 10.74 -6.41 2.51
C VAL A 183 11.01 -5.39 1.42
N HIS A 184 9.97 -4.61 1.12
CA HIS A 184 10.06 -3.41 0.31
C HIS A 184 9.58 -2.21 1.14
N ALA A 185 10.52 -1.38 1.58
CA ALA A 185 10.21 -0.13 2.26
C ALA A 185 10.25 1.04 1.29
N GLN A 186 9.22 1.86 1.34
CA GLN A 186 9.08 3.11 0.59
C GLN A 186 9.03 4.26 1.58
N VAL A 187 9.83 5.29 1.33
CA VAL A 187 9.94 6.44 2.23
C VAL A 187 9.66 7.73 1.49
N VAL A 188 8.74 8.52 2.06
CA VAL A 188 8.44 9.89 1.65
C VAL A 188 9.05 10.85 2.66
N CYS A 189 9.84 11.80 2.20
CA CYS A 189 10.48 12.82 3.03
C CYS A 189 9.53 13.97 3.29
N GLY A 190 8.79 13.89 4.40
CA GLY A 190 7.78 14.87 4.76
C GLY A 190 8.33 16.15 5.39
N PRO A 191 7.42 17.09 5.70
CA PRO A 191 7.76 18.26 6.51
C PRO A 191 8.38 17.89 7.86
N ALA A 192 9.01 18.84 8.53
CA ALA A 192 9.52 18.62 9.88
C ALA A 192 8.36 18.32 10.83
N ARG A 193 8.43 17.20 11.55
CA ARG A 193 7.44 16.86 12.56
C ARG A 193 7.49 17.85 13.73
N ASP A 194 6.34 18.09 14.35
CA ASP A 194 6.28 18.81 15.61
C ASP A 194 6.85 17.90 16.72
N LYS A 195 7.94 18.30 17.37
CA LYS A 195 8.52 17.50 18.46
C LYS A 195 7.78 17.66 19.78
N ASN A 196 6.91 18.67 19.89
CA ASN A 196 6.02 18.83 21.05
C ASN A 196 4.87 17.83 20.99
N ASP A 197 4.38 17.54 19.79
CA ASP A 197 3.45 16.45 19.51
C ASP A 197 4.24 15.26 18.95
N ASN A 198 4.96 14.59 19.86
CA ASN A 198 5.94 13.56 19.53
C ASN A 198 5.29 12.21 19.15
N ASN A 199 4.18 12.24 18.43
CA ASN A 199 3.33 11.10 18.12
C ASN A 199 3.37 10.72 16.64
N TYR A 200 3.08 9.45 16.37
CA TYR A 200 3.01 8.85 15.05
C TYR A 200 1.70 8.08 14.91
N ASN A 201 1.07 8.25 13.75
CA ASN A 201 -0.04 7.41 13.31
C ASN A 201 0.54 6.13 12.70
N LEU A 202 0.21 5.00 13.32
CA LEU A 202 0.62 3.67 12.85
C LEU A 202 -0.59 2.94 12.29
N GLU A 203 -0.42 2.32 11.13
CA GLU A 203 -1.44 1.49 10.50
C GLU A 203 -0.84 0.17 10.03
N LEU A 204 -1.60 -0.90 10.18
CA LEU A 204 -1.26 -2.24 9.73
C LEU A 204 -2.40 -2.79 8.89
N PHE A 205 -2.07 -3.29 7.70
CA PHE A 205 -3.01 -3.91 6.77
C PHE A 205 -2.50 -5.26 6.29
N LEU A 206 -3.43 -6.12 5.92
CA LEU A 206 -3.20 -7.22 4.98
C LEU A 206 -3.70 -6.79 3.61
N ARG A 207 -2.85 -6.89 2.60
CA ARG A 207 -3.11 -6.48 1.22
C ARG A 207 -3.13 -7.69 0.31
N TRP A 208 -4.28 -7.98 -0.28
CA TRP A 208 -4.41 -8.95 -1.35
C TRP A 208 -4.29 -8.29 -2.71
N THR A 209 -3.74 -9.03 -3.67
CA THR A 209 -3.81 -8.67 -5.09
C THR A 209 -4.90 -9.51 -5.73
N CYS A 210 -5.80 -8.91 -6.49
CA CYS A 210 -6.74 -9.69 -7.30
C CYS A 210 -6.07 -10.08 -8.62
N GLU A 211 -6.25 -11.33 -9.00
CA GLU A 211 -5.64 -11.93 -10.17
C GLU A 211 -6.72 -12.64 -11.01
N LYS A 212 -6.42 -12.88 -12.29
CA LYS A 212 -7.28 -13.75 -13.09
C LYS A 212 -7.19 -15.17 -12.50
N PRO A 213 -8.30 -15.92 -12.42
CA PRO A 213 -8.27 -17.30 -11.95
C PRO A 213 -7.26 -18.08 -12.78
N ARG A 214 -6.37 -18.82 -12.11
CA ARG A 214 -5.51 -19.76 -12.83
C ARG A 214 -6.39 -20.85 -13.42
N VAL A 215 -6.42 -20.94 -14.74
CA VAL A 215 -7.02 -22.10 -15.41
C VAL A 215 -6.14 -23.29 -15.07
N VAL A 216 -6.58 -24.11 -14.11
CA VAL A 216 -5.98 -25.41 -13.86
C VAL A 216 -6.30 -26.23 -15.09
N ARG A 217 -5.33 -26.43 -16.01
CA ARG A 217 -5.48 -27.44 -17.05
C ARG A 217 -5.69 -28.76 -16.34
N GLY A 218 -6.85 -29.36 -16.54
CA GLY A 218 -7.10 -30.72 -16.06
C GLY A 218 -6.04 -31.67 -16.63
N PRO A 219 -5.83 -32.84 -16.01
CA PRO A 219 -4.96 -33.85 -16.58
C PRO A 219 -5.43 -34.13 -18.02
N ASP A 220 -4.53 -33.98 -18.99
CA ASP A 220 -4.80 -34.31 -20.38
C ASP A 220 -5.18 -35.80 -20.43
N THR A 221 -6.47 -36.10 -20.43
CA THR A 221 -6.99 -37.43 -20.70
C THR A 221 -6.88 -37.68 -22.19
N ASN A 222 -5.64 -37.87 -22.67
CA ASN A 222 -5.41 -38.55 -23.93
C ASN A 222 -5.54 -40.05 -23.66
N LEU A 223 -6.74 -40.58 -23.92
CA LEU A 223 -6.99 -41.99 -24.14
C LEU A 223 -6.76 -42.31 -25.62
#